data_AF-A0A938JX06-F1
#
_entry.id   AF-A0A938JX06-F1
#
_cell.length_a   1.000
_cell.length_b   1.000
_cell.length_c   1.000
_cell.angle_alpha   90.00
_cell.angle_beta   90.00
_cell.angle_gamma   90.00
#
_symmetry.space_group_name_H-M   'P 1'
#
loop_
_entity.id
_entity.type
_entity.pdbx_description
1 polymer ?
#
loop_
_entity_poly.entity_id
_entity_poly.type
_entity_poly.pdbx_seq_one_letter_code
_entity_poly.pdbx_strand_id
1 'polypeptide(L)'
;MARPPVSLRALAAARGDEPADLLIRGGRVLAPATKQWVDTSLAICDGAVVGWGDRDAVETIDVGGAALVAGFVDAHMHLESSKLWVSEYV
;
A
#
# COMPACT_ATOMS: atom_id res chain seq x y z
N MET A 1 10.14 -13.90 -16.84
CA MET A 1 10.89 -12.62 -16.84
C MET A 1 10.51 -11.87 -15.58
N ALA A 2 11.47 -11.45 -14.77
CA ALA A 2 11.16 -10.63 -13.59
C ALA A 2 10.54 -9.31 -14.05
N ARG A 3 9.35 -8.97 -13.55
CA ARG A 3 8.73 -7.66 -13.77
C ARG A 3 9.75 -6.60 -13.33
N PRO A 4 10.07 -5.59 -14.15
CA PRO A 4 10.91 -4.48 -13.67
C PRO A 4 10.26 -3.93 -12.39
N PRO A 5 11.05 -3.63 -11.35
CA PRO A 5 10.54 -3.40 -10.00
C PRO A 5 9.54 -2.23 -9.94
N VAL A 6 9.64 -1.28 -10.88
CA VAL A 6 8.76 -0.10 -10.99
C VAL A 6 8.60 0.26 -12.47
N SER A 7 7.38 0.64 -12.90
CA SER A 7 7.08 1.08 -14.27
C SER A 7 7.48 2.55 -14.50
N LEU A 8 7.60 2.98 -15.76
CA LEU A 8 7.85 4.40 -16.08
C LEU A 8 6.74 5.31 -15.55
N ARG A 9 5.50 4.81 -15.56
CA ARG A 9 4.33 5.51 -15.03
C ARG A 9 4.42 5.68 -13.50
N ALA A 10 4.79 4.63 -12.77
CA ALA A 10 5.00 4.72 -11.33
C ALA A 10 6.15 5.69 -10.96
N LEU A 11 7.19 5.79 -11.80
CA LEU A 11 8.23 6.82 -11.63
C LEU A 11 7.70 8.24 -11.91
N ALA A 12 6.85 8.44 -12.91
CA ALA A 12 6.21 9.73 -13.19
C ALA A 12 5.29 10.16 -12.03
N ALA A 13 4.47 9.24 -11.51
CA ALA A 13 3.65 9.47 -10.33
C ALA A 13 4.48 9.77 -9.07
N ALA A 14 5.60 9.08 -8.86
CA ALA A 14 6.53 9.37 -7.76
C ALA A 14 7.09 10.80 -7.82
N ARG A 15 7.39 11.30 -9.04
CA ARG A 15 7.86 12.67 -9.27
C ARG A 15 6.75 13.72 -9.19
N GLY A 16 5.48 13.30 -9.31
CA GLY A 16 4.32 14.20 -9.40
C GLY A 16 4.08 14.73 -10.82
N ASP A 17 4.67 14.11 -11.84
CA ASP A 17 4.43 14.46 -13.25
C ASP A 17 3.02 14.02 -13.70
N GLU A 18 2.47 12.99 -13.05
CA GLU A 18 1.15 12.40 -13.31
C GLU A 18 0.47 12.03 -11.98
N PRO A 19 -0.87 11.99 -11.92
CA PRO A 19 -1.58 11.51 -10.74
C PRO A 19 -1.31 10.02 -10.48
N ALA A 20 -1.23 9.66 -9.21
CA ALA A 20 -1.17 8.26 -8.77
C ALA A 20 -2.52 7.54 -8.99
N ASP A 21 -2.55 6.21 -8.90
CA ASP A 21 -3.81 5.47 -8.97
C ASP A 21 -4.65 5.73 -7.72
N LEU A 22 -4.02 5.65 -6.54
CA LEU A 22 -4.68 5.77 -5.24
C LEU A 22 -3.82 6.59 -4.27
N LEU A 23 -4.48 7.48 -3.53
CA LEU A 23 -3.94 8.12 -2.33
C LEU A 23 -4.66 7.57 -1.09
N ILE A 24 -3.90 7.00 -0.15
CA ILE A 24 -4.38 6.70 1.21
C ILE A 24 -4.03 7.91 2.08
N ARG A 25 -5.03 8.70 2.46
CA ARG A 25 -4.85 10.01 3.11
C ARG A 25 -4.99 9.93 4.64
N GLY A 26 -4.13 10.64 5.37
CA GLY A 26 -4.36 10.95 6.79
C GLY A 26 -4.11 9.79 7.78
N GLY A 27 -3.36 8.76 7.38
CA GLY A 27 -3.05 7.62 8.23
C GLY A 27 -1.82 7.81 9.12
N ARG A 28 -1.68 6.97 10.14
CA ARG A 28 -0.46 6.78 10.93
C ARG A 28 0.30 5.59 10.36
N VAL A 29 1.33 5.82 9.56
CA VAL A 29 2.10 4.75 8.90
C VAL A 29 3.17 4.21 9.85
N LEU A 30 3.14 2.89 10.11
CA LEU A 30 4.23 2.21 10.81
C LEU A 30 5.37 1.91 9.84
N ALA A 31 6.56 2.45 10.10
CA ALA A 31 7.79 2.07 9.42
C ALA A 31 8.45 0.90 10.19
N PRO A 32 8.37 -0.37 9.71
CA PRO A 32 8.78 -1.51 10.53
C PRO A 32 10.28 -1.54 10.82
N ALA A 33 11.09 -1.03 9.89
CA ALA A 33 12.55 -0.97 10.04
C ALA A 33 12.99 -0.07 11.20
N THR A 34 12.30 1.06 11.41
CA THR A 34 12.62 2.02 12.48
C THR A 34 11.69 1.89 13.69
N LYS A 35 10.58 1.15 13.58
CA LYS A 35 9.52 1.01 14.58
C LYS A 35 8.85 2.34 14.95
N GLN A 36 8.86 3.30 14.03
CA GLN A 36 8.27 4.62 14.22
C GLN A 36 6.92 4.73 13.51
N TRP A 37 6.04 5.53 14.10
CA TRP A 37 4.80 5.97 13.47
C TRP A 37 5.00 7.34 12.84
N VAL A 38 4.50 7.50 11.62
CA VAL A 38 4.58 8.75 10.86
C VAL A 38 3.17 9.11 10.39
N ASP A 39 2.68 10.28 10.80
CA ASP A 39 1.43 10.84 10.29
C ASP A 39 1.66 11.31 8.85
N THR A 40 1.13 10.58 7.88
CA THR A 40 1.32 10.89 6.46
C THR A 40 0.29 10.19 5.57
N SER A 41 0.31 10.56 4.30
CA SER A 41 -0.45 9.89 3.24
C SER A 41 0.49 8.99 2.41
N LEU A 42 -0.04 7.95 1.78
CA LEU A 42 0.73 7.08 0.87
C LEU A 42 0.10 7.09 -0.53
N ALA A 43 0.91 7.37 -1.54
CA ALA A 43 0.52 7.29 -2.94
C ALA A 43 0.91 5.94 -3.55
N ILE A 44 0.00 5.33 -4.30
CA ILE A 44 0.17 4.03 -4.94
C ILE A 44 -0.03 4.15 -6.45
N CYS A 45 0.89 3.57 -7.23
CA CYS A 45 0.74 3.45 -8.68
C CYS A 45 1.28 2.11 -9.18
N ASP A 46 0.56 1.45 -10.10
CA ASP A 46 0.88 0.13 -10.66
C ASP A 46 1.20 -0.95 -9.60
N GLY A 47 0.48 -0.87 -8.48
CA GLY A 47 0.59 -1.79 -7.34
C GLY A 47 1.82 -1.56 -6.45
N ALA A 48 2.51 -0.42 -6.57
CA ALA A 48 3.66 -0.06 -5.73
C ALA A 48 3.41 1.25 -4.97
N VAL A 49 3.94 1.37 -3.76
CA VAL A 49 3.99 2.65 -3.04
C VAL A 49 5.02 3.54 -3.73
N VAL A 50 4.58 4.66 -4.30
CA VAL A 50 5.41 5.58 -5.10
C VAL A 50 5.80 6.85 -4.36
N GLY A 51 5.16 7.14 -3.23
CA GLY A 51 5.50 8.32 -2.44
C GLY A 51 4.80 8.39 -1.10
N TRP A 52 5.43 9.11 -0.19
CA TRP A 52 4.88 9.54 1.08
C TRP A 52 4.41 10.99 0.94
N GLY A 53 3.39 11.38 1.70
CA GLY A 53 2.75 12.70 1.66
C GLY A 53 1.61 12.82 0.65
N ASP A 54 0.87 13.92 0.75
CA ASP A 54 -0.25 14.23 -0.13
C ASP A 54 0.23 14.46 -1.57
N ARG A 55 -0.50 13.87 -2.53
CA ARG A 55 -0.25 13.97 -3.97
C ARG A 55 -1.58 13.86 -4.73
N ASP A 56 -1.56 14.29 -5.99
CA ASP A 56 -2.69 14.05 -6.89
C ASP A 56 -2.84 12.55 -7.16
N ALA A 57 -4.08 12.08 -7.11
CA ALA A 57 -4.43 10.70 -7.39
C ALA A 57 -5.82 10.60 -8.02
N VAL A 58 -6.05 9.52 -8.78
CA VAL A 58 -7.36 9.24 -9.40
C VAL A 58 -8.40 8.91 -8.33
N GLU A 59 -8.02 8.10 -7.34
CA GLU A 59 -8.85 7.77 -6.18
C GLU A 59 -8.18 8.23 -4.88
N THR A 60 -8.99 8.65 -3.91
CA THR A 60 -8.51 8.96 -2.56
C THR A 60 -9.37 8.27 -1.52
N ILE A 61 -8.72 7.57 -0.59
CA ILE A 61 -9.33 6.96 0.58
C ILE A 61 -8.80 7.68 1.81
N ASP A 62 -9.67 8.37 2.54
CA ASP A 62 -9.33 9.01 3.81
C ASP A 62 -9.41 7.99 4.95
N VAL A 63 -8.30 7.83 5.66
CA VAL A 63 -8.15 6.93 6.80
C VAL A 63 -7.72 7.70 8.05
N GLY A 64 -8.09 8.98 8.15
CA GLY A 64 -7.79 9.91 9.23
C GLY A 64 -7.62 9.26 10.62
N GLY A 65 -6.39 9.27 11.13
CA GLY A 65 -6.04 8.79 12.47
C GLY A 65 -5.97 7.26 12.63
N ALA A 66 -6.32 6.48 11.60
CA ALA A 66 -6.17 5.03 11.61
C ALA A 66 -4.68 4.62 11.56
N ALA A 67 -4.39 3.42 12.03
CA ALA A 67 -3.07 2.82 11.91
C ALA A 67 -2.93 2.17 10.52
N LEU A 68 -1.88 2.55 9.79
CA LEU A 68 -1.53 2.00 8.49
C LEU A 68 -0.29 1.12 8.62
N VAL A 69 -0.43 -0.16 8.32
CA VAL A 69 0.63 -1.16 8.41
C VAL A 69 0.77 -1.89 7.09
N ALA A 70 1.94 -2.51 6.87
CA ALA A 70 2.05 -3.50 5.80
C ALA A 70 1.04 -4.64 6.04
N GLY A 71 0.47 -5.18 4.96
CA GLY A 71 -0.36 -6.36 5.04
C GLY A 71 0.38 -7.49 5.74
N PHE A 72 -0.31 -8.22 6.61
CA PHE A 72 0.30 -9.33 7.33
C PHE A 72 0.66 -10.47 6.37
N VAL A 73 1.80 -11.09 6.61
CA VAL A 73 2.29 -12.23 5.85
C VAL A 73 2.33 -13.44 6.76
N ASP A 74 1.49 -14.43 6.48
CA ASP A 74 1.55 -15.74 7.11
C ASP A 74 2.55 -16.62 6.34
N ALA A 75 3.68 -16.93 6.97
CA ALA A 75 4.72 -17.75 6.36
C ALA A 75 4.38 -19.24 6.35
N HIS A 76 3.44 -19.68 7.19
CA HIS A 76 3.13 -21.09 7.30
C HIS A 76 1.72 -21.31 7.88
N MET A 77 0.84 -21.81 7.03
CA MET A 77 -0.49 -22.25 7.41
C MET A 77 -0.95 -23.44 6.58
N HIS A 78 -2.02 -24.07 7.06
CA HIS A 78 -2.80 -25.06 6.32
C HIS A 78 -4.24 -24.56 6.20
N LEU A 79 -4.63 -24.17 4.99
CA LEU A 79 -5.98 -23.63 4.72
C LEU A 79 -7.06 -24.64 5.11
N GLU A 80 -6.82 -25.92 4.87
CA GLU A 80 -7.73 -27.04 5.10
C GLU A 80 -8.15 -27.17 6.57
N SER A 81 -7.27 -26.76 7.49
CA SER A 81 -7.55 -26.79 8.93
C SER A 81 -8.68 -25.83 9.32
N SER A 82 -8.94 -24.78 8.51
CA SER A 82 -10.08 -23.89 8.70
C SER A 82 -11.42 -24.53 8.34
N LYS A 83 -11.41 -25.62 7.56
CA LYS A 83 -12.60 -26.27 6.97
C LYS A 83 -13.44 -25.36 6.06
N LEU A 84 -12.85 -24.29 5.54
CA LEU A 84 -13.48 -23.36 4.61
C LEU A 84 -12.97 -23.56 3.18
N TRP A 85 -13.74 -23.09 2.22
CA TRP A 85 -13.24 -22.91 0.86
C TRP A 85 -12.33 -21.68 0.76
N VAL A 86 -11.47 -21.63 -0.26
CA VAL A 86 -10.54 -20.50 -0.48
C VAL A 86 -11.29 -19.16 -0.49
N SER A 87 -12.40 -19.07 -1.20
CA SER A 87 -13.22 -17.84 -1.34
C SER A 87 -13.96 -17.43 -0.07
N GLU A 88 -13.97 -18.27 0.97
CA GLU A 88 -14.57 -17.97 2.28
C GLU A 88 -13.50 -17.70 3.34
N TYR A 89 -12.23 -17.95 3.00
CA TYR A 89 -11.09 -17.69 3.87
C TYR A 89 -10.45 -16.31 3.62
N VAL A 90 -10.43 -15.87 2.36
CA VAL A 90 -9.88 -14.57 1.91
C VAL A 90 -10.90 -13.72 1.17
#